data_AF-A0A920APG1-F1
#
_entry.id   AF-A0A920APG1-F1
#
_cell.length_a   1.000
_cell.length_b   1.000
_cell.length_c   1.000
_cell.angle_alpha   90.00
_cell.angle_beta   90.00
_cell.angle_gamma   90.00
#
_symmetry.space_group_name_H-M   'P 1'
#
loop_
_entity.id
_entity.type
_entity.pdbx_description
1 polymer ?
#
loop_
_entity_poly.entity_id
_entity_poly.type
_entity_poly.pdbx_seq_one_letter_code
_entity_poly.pdbx_strand_id
1 'polypeptide(L)'
;MIGSSAGVMAVLIFMCSYMPYKDVRILVFNIKLIYIGLFFVVLDLIQIPVSNAGGHLAHLGGAMTGYIYQRNISRGNDIGQWISNIASYFSSLFSFKRPRFAKYIPQQNPNPNKINLKSIKQKLTQSLIKSVSQDMQA
;
A
#
# COMPACT_ATOMS: atom_id res chain seq x y z
N MET A 1 16.87 -9.24 24.50
CA MET A 1 16.17 -8.34 23.55
C MET A 1 14.69 -8.36 23.88
N ILE A 2 14.20 -7.37 24.62
CA ILE A 2 12.77 -7.19 24.90
C ILE A 2 12.28 -6.17 23.86
N GLY A 3 11.39 -6.56 22.95
CA GLY A 3 10.74 -5.64 22.00
C GLY A 3 10.91 -5.97 20.51
N SER A 4 12.09 -6.39 20.04
CA SER A 4 12.27 -6.74 18.61
C SER A 4 11.31 -7.86 18.16
N SER A 5 11.10 -8.85 19.03
CA SER A 5 10.16 -9.96 18.78
C SER A 5 8.69 -9.53 18.82
N ALA A 6 8.33 -8.45 19.51
CA ALA A 6 6.99 -7.87 19.46
C ALA A 6 6.66 -7.30 18.07
N GLY A 7 7.66 -6.78 17.36
CA GLY A 7 7.50 -6.35 15.96
C GLY A 7 7.20 -7.52 15.03
N VAL A 8 7.88 -8.66 15.22
CA VAL A 8 7.58 -9.90 14.48
C VAL A 8 6.16 -10.36 14.78
N MET A 9 5.74 -10.32 16.04
CA MET A 9 4.37 -10.67 16.44
C MET A 9 3.32 -9.74 15.80
N ALA A 10 3.60 -8.44 15.71
CA ALA A 10 2.73 -7.49 15.03
C ALA A 10 2.54 -7.83 13.55
N VAL A 11 3.62 -8.12 12.83
CA VAL A 11 3.57 -8.50 11.41
C VAL A 11 2.86 -9.84 11.21
N LEU A 12 3.12 -10.82 12.08
CA LEU A 12 2.48 -12.13 12.03
C LEU A 12 0.96 -11.99 12.18
N ILE A 13 0.50 -11.28 13.20
CA ILE A 13 -0.93 -11.12 13.47
C ILE A 13 -1.62 -10.24 12.43
N PHE A 14 -0.92 -9.23 11.90
CA PHE A 14 -1.39 -8.48 10.73
C PHE A 14 -1.67 -9.41 9.54
N MET A 15 -0.71 -10.26 9.17
CA MET A 15 -0.85 -11.22 8.08
C MET A 15 -1.98 -12.23 8.34
N CYS A 16 -2.02 -12.82 9.54
CA CYS A 16 -3.05 -13.78 9.93
C CYS A 16 -4.45 -13.18 9.89
N SER A 17 -4.59 -11.89 10.23
CA SER A 17 -5.89 -11.20 10.20
C SER A 17 -6.28 -10.73 8.80
N TYR A 18 -5.30 -10.44 7.94
CA TYR A 18 -5.54 -10.00 6.56
C TYR A 18 -5.96 -11.16 5.65
N MET A 19 -5.35 -12.34 5.81
CA MET A 19 -5.66 -13.53 5.00
C MET A 19 -5.81 -14.79 5.86
N PRO A 20 -6.85 -14.88 6.70
CA PRO A 20 -6.97 -15.93 7.72
C PRO A 20 -7.07 -17.34 7.15
N TYR A 21 -7.70 -17.49 5.99
CA TYR A 21 -7.92 -18.78 5.33
C TYR A 21 -6.83 -19.16 4.33
N LYS A 22 -5.74 -18.39 4.27
CA LYS A 22 -4.63 -18.71 3.38
C LYS A 22 -3.87 -19.92 3.92
N ASP A 23 -3.71 -20.92 3.07
CA ASP A 23 -2.88 -22.08 3.37
C ASP A 23 -1.40 -21.72 3.26
N VAL A 24 -0.64 -22.13 4.27
CA VAL A 24 0.82 -22.11 4.26
C VAL A 24 1.34 -23.52 4.42
N ARG A 25 2.25 -23.89 3.52
CA ARG A 25 2.93 -25.17 3.57
C ARG A 25 4.07 -25.09 4.58
N ILE A 26 3.94 -25.82 5.68
CA ILE A 26 5.02 -26.03 6.65
C ILE A 26 5.63 -27.40 6.36
N LEU A 27 6.77 -27.38 5.66
CA LEU A 27 7.55 -28.56 5.22
C LEU A 27 6.78 -29.53 4.31
N VAL A 28 5.77 -30.21 4.84
CA VAL A 28 5.01 -31.29 4.19
C VAL A 28 3.49 -31.15 4.31
N PHE A 29 2.98 -30.37 5.26
CA PHE A 29 1.54 -30.17 5.48
C PHE A 29 1.13 -28.72 5.28
N ASN A 30 -0.13 -28.50 4.90
CA ASN A 30 -0.71 -27.16 4.79
C ASN A 30 -1.47 -26.85 6.08
N ILE A 31 -1.26 -25.65 6.62
CA ILE A 31 -2.03 -25.13 7.74
C ILE A 31 -2.56 -23.73 7.38
N LYS A 32 -3.76 -23.41 7.84
CA LYS A 32 -4.31 -22.06 7.67
C LYS A 32 -3.55 -21.07 8.55
N LEU A 33 -3.30 -19.88 8.02
CA LEU A 33 -2.62 -18.78 8.71
C LEU A 33 -3.22 -18.49 10.08
N ILE A 34 -4.55 -18.51 10.18
CA ILE A 34 -5.26 -18.21 11.43
C ILE A 34 -4.82 -19.10 12.61
N TYR A 35 -4.51 -20.37 12.35
CA TYR A 35 -4.08 -21.29 13.41
C TYR A 35 -2.69 -20.96 13.93
N ILE A 36 -1.80 -20.49 13.06
CA ILE A 36 -0.45 -20.05 13.43
C ILE A 36 -0.55 -18.84 14.35
N GLY A 37 -1.27 -17.79 13.93
CA GLY A 37 -1.43 -16.58 14.73
C GLY A 37 -2.09 -16.84 16.09
N LEU A 38 -3.16 -17.66 16.12
CA LEU A 38 -3.84 -18.02 17.35
C LEU A 38 -2.93 -18.79 18.30
N PHE A 39 -2.16 -19.75 17.78
CA PHE A 39 -1.21 -20.54 18.57
C PHE A 39 -0.22 -19.64 19.32
N PHE A 40 0.41 -18.68 18.64
CA PHE A 40 1.36 -17.76 19.29
C PHE A 40 0.71 -16.88 20.36
N VAL A 41 -0.48 -16.32 20.09
CA VAL A 41 -1.20 -15.49 21.09
C VAL A 41 -1.58 -16.30 22.33
N VAL A 42 -2.08 -17.51 22.14
CA VAL A 42 -2.46 -18.40 23.25
C VAL A 42 -1.23 -18.82 24.05
N LEU A 43 -0.13 -19.15 23.38
CA LEU A 43 1.13 -19.47 24.06
C LEU A 43 1.63 -18.32 24.92
N ASP A 44 1.62 -17.09 24.40
CA ASP A 44 2.00 -15.91 25.18
C ASP A 44 1.13 -15.76 26.42
N LEU A 45 -0.18 -15.93 26.28
CA LEU A 45 -1.12 -15.79 27.40
C LEU A 45 -0.88 -16.82 28.52
N ILE A 46 -0.57 -18.06 28.15
CA ILE A 46 -0.26 -19.14 29.10
C ILE A 46 1.10 -18.92 29.77
N GLN A 47 2.08 -18.32 29.07
CA GLN A 47 3.44 -18.14 29.58
C GLN A 47 3.63 -16.90 30.44
N ILE A 48 2.72 -15.90 30.38
CA ILE A 48 2.77 -14.69 31.23
C ILE A 48 3.09 -14.96 32.70
N PRO A 49 2.40 -15.87 33.43
CA PRO A 49 2.66 -16.08 34.85
C PRO A 49 3.93 -16.89 35.14
N VAL A 50 4.51 -17.57 34.15
CA VAL A 50 5.61 -18.54 34.34
C VAL A 50 6.97 -17.93 34.01
N SER A 51 7.04 -17.06 33.00
CA SER A 51 8.29 -16.59 32.40
C SER A 51 8.11 -15.16 31.89
N ASN A 52 9.11 -14.29 32.12
CA ASN A 52 9.27 -13.00 31.45
C ASN A 52 7.95 -12.27 31.08
N ALA A 53 7.11 -12.00 32.09
CA ALA A 53 5.78 -11.42 31.88
C ALA A 53 5.81 -10.16 30.99
N GLY A 54 6.79 -9.28 31.18
CA GLY A 54 6.96 -8.08 30.36
C GLY A 54 7.24 -8.36 28.88
N GLY A 55 7.93 -9.46 28.56
CA GLY A 55 8.21 -9.87 27.18
C GLY A 55 6.95 -10.38 26.46
N HIS A 56 6.19 -11.26 27.10
CA HIS A 56 4.93 -11.76 26.55
C HIS A 56 3.86 -10.66 26.46
N LEU A 57 3.79 -9.75 27.43
CA LEU A 57 2.94 -8.56 27.33
C LEU A 57 3.35 -7.67 26.14
N ALA A 58 4.64 -7.53 25.87
CA ALA A 58 5.10 -6.82 24.68
C ALA A 58 4.68 -7.53 23.38
N HIS A 59 4.72 -8.87 23.33
CA HIS A 59 4.20 -9.64 22.17
C HIS A 59 2.71 -9.42 21.97
N LEU A 60 1.92 -9.44 23.05
CA LEU A 60 0.49 -9.12 22.99
C LEU A 60 0.21 -7.69 22.53
N GLY A 61 1.01 -6.71 22.97
CA GLY A 61 0.93 -5.34 22.47
C GLY A 61 1.26 -5.24 20.98
N GLY A 62 2.26 -5.98 20.51
CA GLY A 62 2.58 -6.13 19.09
C GLY A 62 1.42 -6.74 18.30
N ALA A 63 0.90 -7.88 18.77
CA ALA A 63 -0.26 -8.57 18.20
C ALA A 63 -1.47 -7.63 18.05
N MET A 64 -1.81 -6.91 19.11
CA MET A 64 -2.92 -5.95 19.14
C MET A 64 -2.72 -4.83 18.12
N THR A 65 -1.51 -4.26 18.05
CA THR A 65 -1.18 -3.19 17.10
C THR A 65 -1.27 -3.70 15.65
N GLY A 66 -0.77 -4.90 15.38
CA GLY A 66 -0.86 -5.55 14.06
C GLY A 66 -2.31 -5.77 13.62
N TYR A 67 -3.17 -6.25 14.52
CA TYR A 67 -4.60 -6.42 14.25
C TYR A 67 -5.32 -5.08 13.99
N ILE A 68 -5.06 -4.07 14.82
CA ILE A 68 -5.62 -2.72 14.63
C ILE A 68 -5.20 -2.16 13.29
N TYR A 69 -3.92 -2.29 12.92
CA TYR A 69 -3.41 -1.80 11.64
C TYR A 69 -4.10 -2.49 10.46
N GLN A 70 -4.24 -3.82 10.51
CA GLN A 70 -5.00 -4.57 9.50
C GLN A 70 -6.43 -4.07 9.37
N ARG A 71 -7.13 -3.91 10.49
CA ARG A 71 -8.53 -3.47 10.50
C ARG A 71 -8.71 -2.09 9.88
N ASN A 72 -7.74 -1.19 10.05
CA ASN A 72 -7.78 0.14 9.46
C ASN A 72 -7.53 0.12 7.95
N ILE A 73 -6.55 -0.65 7.48
CA ILE A 73 -6.29 -0.82 6.04
C ILE A 73 -7.51 -1.45 5.35
N SER A 74 -8.13 -2.46 5.95
CA SER A 74 -9.35 -3.08 5.39
C SER A 74 -10.55 -2.14 5.33
N ARG A 75 -10.53 -1.01 6.05
CA ARG A 75 -11.54 0.05 5.99
C ARG A 75 -11.20 1.17 5.00
N GLY A 76 -10.07 1.05 4.29
CA GLY A 76 -9.57 2.09 3.38
C GLY A 76 -8.95 3.29 4.11
N ASN A 77 -8.72 3.19 5.43
CA ASN A 77 -8.02 4.22 6.18
C ASN A 77 -6.52 3.96 6.12
N ASP A 78 -5.78 4.77 5.35
CA ASP A 78 -4.33 4.62 5.22
C ASP A 78 -3.61 5.25 6.43
N ILE A 79 -3.63 4.52 7.55
CA ILE A 79 -2.84 4.86 8.73
C ILE A 79 -1.33 4.71 8.46
N GLY A 80 -0.92 4.10 7.33
CA GLY A 80 0.48 3.96 6.95
C GLY A 80 1.17 5.28 6.59
N GLN A 81 0.41 6.37 6.42
CA GLN A 81 0.97 7.66 5.99
C GLN A 81 2.10 8.16 6.91
N TRP A 82 1.98 8.01 8.24
CA TRP A 82 3.04 8.43 9.16
C TRP A 82 4.31 7.57 9.01
N ILE A 83 4.17 6.26 8.75
CA ILE A 83 5.30 5.38 8.45
C ILE A 83 5.96 5.78 7.13
N SER A 84 5.19 6.14 6.11
CA SER A 84 5.75 6.60 4.83
C SER A 84 6.59 7.86 5.00
N ASN A 85 6.19 8.78 5.88
CA ASN A 85 6.93 9.99 6.21
C ASN A 85 8.23 9.68 6.97
N ILE A 86 8.22 8.70 7.88
CA ILE A 86 9.43 8.24 8.57
C ILE A 86 10.37 7.55 7.59
N ALA A 87 9.84 6.63 6.77
CA ALA A 87 10.60 5.91 5.77
C ALA A 87 11.25 6.86 4.77
N SER A 88 10.54 7.90 4.33
CA SER A 88 11.11 8.91 3.43
C SER A 88 12.21 9.73 4.13
N TYR A 89 12.02 10.12 5.39
CA TYR A 89 13.07 10.76 6.20
C TYR A 89 14.33 9.89 6.29
N PHE A 90 14.21 8.62 6.69
CA PHE A 90 15.35 7.71 6.73
C PHE A 90 15.96 7.47 5.34
N SER A 91 15.14 7.32 4.30
CA SER A 91 15.64 7.18 2.92
C SER A 91 16.44 8.40 2.48
N SER A 92 16.06 9.61 2.92
CA SER A 92 16.79 10.83 2.59
C SER A 92 18.18 10.89 3.23
N LEU A 93 18.34 10.28 4.41
CA LEU A 93 19.61 10.15 5.12
C LEU A 93 20.54 9.13 4.46
N PHE A 94 19.98 8.03 3.95
CA PHE A 94 20.75 6.97 3.26
C PHE A 94 20.88 7.20 1.75
N SER A 95 20.12 8.12 1.16
CA SER A 95 20.26 8.50 -0.24
C SER A 95 21.51 9.35 -0.40
N PHE A 96 22.64 8.68 -0.63
CA PHE A 96 23.80 9.31 -1.26
C PHE A 96 23.29 9.94 -2.56
N LYS A 97 23.31 11.28 -2.65
CA LYS A 97 22.88 11.99 -3.87
C LYS A 97 23.70 11.47 -5.03
N ARG A 98 23.15 10.54 -5.81
CA ARG A 98 23.74 10.20 -7.10
C ARG A 98 23.67 11.46 -7.95
N PRO A 99 24.77 11.93 -8.57
CA PRO A 99 24.69 13.04 -9.49
C PRO A 99 23.64 12.69 -10.54
N ARG A 100 22.64 13.55 -10.67
CA ARG A 100 21.65 13.42 -11.74
C ARG A 100 22.39 13.65 -13.05
N PHE A 101 22.89 12.58 -13.67
CA PHE A 101 23.19 12.63 -15.09
C PHE A 101 21.88 12.99 -15.77
N ALA A 102 21.83 14.18 -16.39
CA ALA A 102 20.67 14.61 -17.14
C ALA A 102 20.38 13.53 -18.17
N LYS A 103 19.28 12.80 -17.98
CA LYS A 103 18.82 11.80 -18.94
C LYS A 103 18.47 12.58 -20.20
N TYR A 104 19.32 12.50 -21.22
CA TYR A 104 19.01 13.02 -22.54
C TYR A 104 17.74 12.29 -23.04
N ILE A 105 16.61 12.99 -23.01
CA ILE A 105 15.37 12.51 -23.62
C ILE A 105 15.45 13.01 -25.07
N PRO A 106 15.58 12.14 -26.07
CA PRO A 106 15.41 12.57 -27.45
C PRO A 106 14.00 13.14 -27.57
N GLN A 107 13.86 14.39 -28.02
CA GLN A 107 12.56 14.92 -28.40
C GLN A 107 12.00 14.01 -29.48
N GLN A 108 10.95 13.26 -29.17
CA GLN A 108 10.21 12.52 -30.18
C GLN A 108 9.60 13.56 -31.12
N ASN A 109 10.13 13.60 -32.35
CA ASN A 109 9.62 14.44 -33.42
C ASN A 109 8.13 14.09 -33.63
N PRO A 110 7.18 15.01 -33.36
CA PRO A 110 5.77 14.71 -33.48
C PRO A 110 5.49 14.34 -34.94
N ASN A 111 5.05 13.10 -35.16
CA ASN A 111 4.72 12.59 -36.48
C ASN A 111 3.74 13.56 -37.17
N PRO A 112 4.12 14.20 -38.30
CA PRO A 112 3.33 15.26 -38.93
C PRO A 112 1.98 14.78 -39.45
N ASN A 113 1.73 13.46 -39.49
CA ASN A 113 0.51 12.86 -40.00
C ASN A 113 -0.49 12.40 -38.93
N LYS A 114 -0.35 12.82 -37.67
CA LYS A 114 -1.40 12.54 -36.66
C LYS A 114 -2.55 13.54 -36.80
N ILE A 115 -3.50 13.22 -37.67
CA ILE A 115 -4.73 14.00 -37.85
C ILE A 115 -5.43 14.14 -36.50
N ASN A 116 -5.56 15.37 -36.01
CA ASN A 116 -6.25 15.68 -34.77
C ASN A 116 -7.76 15.67 -35.02
N LEU A 117 -8.38 14.48 -34.96
CA LEU A 117 -9.83 14.31 -35.18
C LEU A 117 -10.69 15.15 -34.24
N LYS A 118 -10.19 15.49 -33.03
CA LYS A 118 -10.93 16.35 -32.09
C LYS A 118 -11.06 17.77 -32.62
N SER A 119 -9.99 18.35 -33.17
CA SER A 119 -10.03 19.73 -33.68
C SER A 119 -10.88 19.84 -34.95
N ILE A 120 -10.89 18.82 -35.81
CA ILE A 120 -11.73 18.80 -37.02
C ILE A 120 -13.21 18.71 -36.64
N LYS A 121 -13.58 17.80 -35.73
CA LYS A 121 -14.96 17.70 -35.25
C LYS A 121 -15.44 19.03 -34.64
N GLN A 122 -14.59 19.68 -33.85
CA GLN A 122 -14.93 20.93 -33.18
C GLN A 122 -15.11 22.09 -34.17
N LYS A 123 -14.30 22.15 -35.24
CA LYS A 123 -14.46 23.12 -36.33
C LYS A 123 -15.76 22.91 -37.12
N LEU A 124 -16.11 21.65 -37.43
CA LEU A 124 -17.37 21.32 -38.12
C LEU A 124 -18.60 21.68 -37.27
N THR A 125 -18.55 21.43 -35.96
CA THR A 125 -19.64 21.83 -35.06
C THR A 125 -19.80 23.35 -35.06
N GLN A 126 -18.70 24.11 -35.01
CA GLN A 126 -18.76 25.57 -35.04
C GLN A 126 -19.26 26.13 -36.38
N SER A 127 -18.91 25.50 -37.52
CA SER A 127 -19.42 25.94 -38.82
C SER A 127 -20.92 25.69 -38.96
N LEU A 128 -21.41 24.54 -38.47
CA LEU A 128 -22.84 24.22 -38.49
C LEU A 128 -23.65 25.16 -37.59
N ILE A 129 -23.13 25.49 -36.40
CA ILE A 129 -23.80 26.46 -35.51
C ILE A 129 -23.89 27.84 -36.17
N LYS A 130 -22.85 28.27 -36.88
CA LYS A 130 -22.84 29.55 -37.59
C LYS A 130 -23.81 29.58 -38.77
N SER A 131 -23.90 28.51 -39.57
CA SER A 131 -24.84 28.46 -40.70
C SER A 131 -26.29 28.47 -40.23
N VAL A 132 -26.63 27.65 -39.22
CA VAL A 132 -27.99 27.62 -38.64
C VAL A 132 -28.36 28.97 -38.01
N SER A 133 -27.41 29.66 -37.38
CA SER A 133 -27.65 30.97 -36.80
C SER A 133 -27.89 32.08 -37.83
N GLN A 134 -27.35 31.96 -39.05
CA GLN A 134 -27.62 32.91 -40.14
C GLN A 134 -29.01 32.68 -40.76
N ASP A 135 -29.43 31.42 -40.88
CA ASP A 135 -30.75 31.06 -41.42
C ASP A 135 -31.91 31.48 -40.49
N MET A 136 -31.66 31.62 -39.18
CA MET A 136 -32.67 32.11 -38.21
C MET A 136 -32.84 33.64 -38.17
N GLN A 137 -31.96 34.40 -38.83
CA GLN A 137 -31.99 35.87 -38.85
C GLN A 137 -32.53 36.47 -40.16
N ALA A 138 -32.96 35.63 -41.10
CA ALA A 138 -33.62 35.99 -42.36
C ALA A 138 -35.12 35.65 -42.29
#